data_AF-A0A2T2U3P3-F1
#
_entry.id   AF-A0A2T2U3P3-F1
#
_cell.length_a   1.000
_cell.length_b   1.000
_cell.length_c   1.000
_cell.angle_alpha   90.00
_cell.angle_beta   90.00
_cell.angle_gamma   90.00
#
_symmetry.space_group_name_H-M   'P 1'
#
loop_
_entity.id
_entity.type
_entity.pdbx_description
1 polymer ?
#
loop_
_entity_poly.entity_id
_entity_poly.type
_entity_poly.pdbx_seq_one_letter_code
_entity_poly.pdbx_strand_id
1 'polypeptide(L)'
;SPHMIMRDPLLFRIKHAHHYRQGDDWCIYPMYDYAHPLEDAIEDITHSLCTLEFDNNRRVYDWVMEHCLDEEEIPSRPRQYEFNRLNLGYTVMSKTKLGHLIEEELVGGWDDPRLPTLAGLRRRGVPPSAIRSFCREVGVTRSQSRVQIDHFEHALRDDLNPKAPRVMAVLDPLKVVVTNWDAGEVDWIDANHWPRDIDKDETRPVPFTRELYIERDDFREDPPDDFIRLAPGREVRLRHAYFFTCEEVIREEDGTVTELRGTVDPETRGATAPDGRSPEGTLHWVSAVHGVPFEARLYDRLFEVPAPDAREEHFTGFINPDSLNVQRGVLEPAVRDLAADQRVQFERQGYFWPDPDDSTPDALVYNQIVPLRDTWGDEDRLTQAELEQRRREKEERKERQRERSLKGKTDPVENLDDAQQNRFERYHEALGLSRNDAATIAGEDALAGFFDAALEHYDAPKPLANWTVNELLGALKDRTVADLPFGPEAFASLVRLVDTDVISTRGADEVFTELVKNGGSPEAIVDEHDLRQVDDTEALRPTVRAVLDDHPDEVARYRDGKKSLVGFFMGQVMDETNGAANPKLARELLQEELDA
;
A
#
# COMPACT_ATOMS: atom_id res chain seq x y z
N SER A 1 -8.33 -1.20 47.33
CA SER A 1 -8.42 0.14 46.70
C SER A 1 -9.62 0.21 45.75
N PRO A 2 -10.33 1.36 45.63
CA PRO A 2 -11.34 1.58 44.59
C PRO A 2 -10.72 1.63 43.18
N HIS A 3 -9.42 1.94 43.07
CA HIS A 3 -8.68 1.88 41.82
C HIS A 3 -8.17 0.46 41.57
N MET A 4 -8.58 -0.14 40.47
CA MET A 4 -8.21 -1.53 40.12
C MET A 4 -6.69 -1.69 40.00
N ILE A 5 -6.00 -0.70 39.43
CA ILE A 5 -4.54 -0.72 39.25
C ILE A 5 -3.76 -0.77 40.59
N MET A 6 -4.39 -0.38 41.70
CA MET A 6 -3.78 -0.39 43.04
C MET A 6 -4.20 -1.61 43.87
N ARG A 7 -4.81 -2.62 43.24
CA ARG A 7 -5.14 -3.89 43.91
C ARG A 7 -4.01 -4.87 43.63
N ASP A 8 -3.00 -4.82 44.47
CA ASP A 8 -1.82 -5.69 44.44
C ASP A 8 -1.26 -5.86 43.01
N PRO A 9 -0.77 -4.78 42.39
CA PRO A 9 -0.29 -4.82 41.01
C PRO A 9 0.87 -5.81 40.87
N LEU A 10 0.85 -6.57 39.77
CA LEU A 10 1.96 -7.46 39.41
C LEU A 10 3.21 -6.63 39.11
N LEU A 11 4.31 -6.92 39.82
CA LEU A 11 5.59 -6.21 39.63
C LEU A 11 6.56 -7.00 38.75
N PHE A 12 6.56 -8.32 38.87
CA PHE A 12 7.38 -9.23 38.09
C PHE A 12 6.54 -10.37 37.55
N ARG A 13 7.01 -10.94 36.44
CA ARG A 13 6.54 -12.22 35.91
C ARG A 13 7.71 -13.14 35.62
N ILE A 14 7.48 -14.44 35.72
CA ILE A 14 8.41 -15.46 35.26
C ILE A 14 8.21 -15.62 33.75
N LYS A 15 9.29 -15.58 32.97
CA LYS A 15 9.26 -15.90 31.55
C LYS A 15 10.60 -16.52 31.15
N HIS A 16 10.58 -17.77 30.71
CA HIS A 16 11.78 -18.45 30.21
C HIS A 16 11.95 -18.13 28.72
N ALA A 17 12.44 -16.94 28.41
CA ALA A 17 12.67 -16.50 27.04
C ALA A 17 14.00 -15.76 26.92
N HIS A 18 14.69 -15.99 25.81
CA HIS A 18 15.92 -15.31 25.46
C HIS A 18 15.67 -13.80 25.30
N HIS A 19 16.40 -12.97 26.04
CA HIS A 19 16.32 -11.52 25.93
C HIS A 19 17.38 -10.97 24.98
N TYR A 20 16.97 -10.22 23.96
CA TYR A 20 17.85 -9.73 22.89
C TYR A 20 19.11 -8.94 23.34
N ARG A 21 19.14 -8.38 24.56
CA ARG A 21 20.33 -7.73 25.15
C ARG A 21 21.04 -8.53 26.24
N GLN A 22 20.29 -9.34 26.99
CA GLN A 22 20.77 -9.97 28.23
C GLN A 22 20.88 -11.49 28.12
N GLY A 23 20.62 -12.04 26.93
CA GLY A 23 20.59 -13.47 26.68
C GLY A 23 19.65 -14.19 27.63
N ASP A 24 20.15 -15.23 28.28
CA ASP A 24 19.41 -16.11 29.18
C ASP A 24 19.75 -15.86 30.67
N ASP A 25 20.38 -14.72 30.98
CA ASP A 25 20.80 -14.37 32.35
C ASP A 25 19.62 -14.20 33.32
N TRP A 26 18.41 -13.93 32.79
CA TRP A 26 17.21 -13.66 33.56
C TRP A 26 16.02 -14.51 33.10
N CYS A 27 15.32 -15.09 34.07
CA CYS A 27 14.05 -15.80 33.89
C CYS A 27 12.85 -15.07 34.52
N ILE A 28 13.10 -13.92 35.16
CA ILE A 28 12.10 -13.02 35.74
C ILE A 28 12.22 -11.64 35.10
N TYR A 29 11.08 -11.06 34.73
CA TYR A 29 11.04 -9.79 34.01
C TYR A 29 10.07 -8.84 34.71
N PRO A 30 10.47 -7.57 34.93
CA PRO A 30 9.60 -6.60 35.56
C PRO A 30 8.44 -6.22 34.62
N MET A 31 7.31 -5.88 35.22
CA MET A 31 6.15 -5.31 34.53
C MET A 31 6.38 -3.81 34.28
N TYR A 32 5.74 -3.25 33.26
CA TYR A 32 5.88 -1.84 32.89
C TYR A 32 5.65 -0.89 34.09
N ASP A 33 4.58 -1.11 34.86
CA ASP A 33 4.22 -0.26 36.01
C ASP A 33 5.26 -0.27 37.15
N TYR A 34 6.15 -1.27 37.17
CA TYR A 34 7.26 -1.35 38.13
C TYR A 34 8.57 -0.86 37.54
N ALA A 35 8.90 -1.26 36.30
CA ALA A 35 10.15 -0.86 35.64
C ALA A 35 10.17 0.63 35.31
N HIS A 36 9.09 1.15 34.71
CA HIS A 36 9.08 2.50 34.15
C HIS A 36 9.36 3.63 35.16
N PRO A 37 8.76 3.64 36.37
CA PRO A 37 9.09 4.66 37.38
C PRO A 37 10.54 4.55 37.88
N LEU A 38 11.06 3.33 38.01
CA LEU A 38 12.44 3.11 38.45
C LEU A 38 13.45 3.52 37.38
N GLU A 39 13.18 3.19 36.11
CA GLU A 39 13.98 3.66 34.97
C GLU A 39 14.02 5.19 34.93
N ASP A 40 12.87 5.86 35.06
CA ASP A 40 12.80 7.33 35.13
C ASP A 40 13.62 7.89 36.30
N ALA A 41 13.58 7.26 37.46
CA ALA A 41 14.35 7.70 38.63
C ALA A 41 15.86 7.49 38.45
N ILE A 42 16.26 6.33 37.92
CA ILE A 42 17.66 5.96 37.66
C ILE A 42 18.28 6.89 36.61
N GLU A 43 17.49 7.30 35.61
CA GLU A 43 17.91 8.19 34.52
C GLU A 43 17.76 9.70 34.86
N ASP A 44 17.40 10.04 36.10
CA ASP A 44 17.22 11.42 36.58
C ASP A 44 16.18 12.23 35.75
N ILE A 45 15.09 11.56 35.36
CA ILE A 45 14.00 12.18 34.62
C ILE A 45 13.25 13.17 35.52
N THR A 46 12.85 14.30 34.94
CA THR A 46 12.03 15.32 35.63
C THR A 46 10.56 15.23 35.22
N HIS A 47 10.31 15.10 33.91
CA HIS A 47 8.98 15.08 33.31
C HIS A 47 8.85 13.82 32.46
N SER A 48 8.19 12.81 33.03
CA SER A 48 7.87 11.57 32.31
C SER A 48 6.60 11.81 31.49
N LEU A 49 6.76 12.01 30.19
CA LEU A 49 5.65 12.35 29.29
C LEU A 49 5.10 11.08 28.62
N CYS A 50 3.86 10.74 28.91
CA CYS A 50 3.19 9.57 28.34
C CYS A 50 1.80 9.91 27.79
N THR A 51 1.11 8.94 27.21
CA THR A 51 -0.23 9.18 26.65
C THR A 51 -1.33 8.92 27.68
N LEU A 52 -2.53 9.46 27.46
CA LEU A 52 -3.67 9.36 28.39
C LEU A 52 -4.07 7.94 28.78
N GLU A 53 -3.69 6.93 28.00
CA GLU A 53 -3.86 5.51 28.33
C GLU A 53 -3.23 5.15 29.69
N PHE A 54 -2.23 5.91 30.15
CA PHE A 54 -1.51 5.69 31.42
C PHE A 54 -1.93 6.62 32.57
N ASP A 55 -2.98 7.43 32.39
CA ASP A 55 -3.45 8.37 33.44
C ASP A 55 -3.87 7.65 34.73
N ASN A 56 -4.41 6.43 34.61
CA ASN A 56 -4.72 5.59 35.77
C ASN A 56 -3.46 5.00 36.42
N ASN A 57 -2.48 4.60 35.60
CA ASN A 57 -1.21 3.97 36.01
C ASN A 57 -0.32 4.90 36.82
N ARG A 58 -0.48 6.23 36.69
CA ARG A 58 0.20 7.23 37.53
C ARG A 58 0.13 6.91 39.04
N ARG A 59 -0.95 6.27 39.50
CA ARG A 59 -1.09 5.89 40.92
C ARG A 59 -0.07 4.83 41.34
N VAL A 60 0.20 3.85 40.49
CA VAL A 60 1.25 2.84 40.76
C VAL A 60 2.61 3.46 40.58
N TYR A 61 2.78 4.32 39.57
CA TYR A 61 3.99 5.10 39.37
C TYR A 61 4.40 5.86 40.64
N ASP A 62 3.50 6.69 41.18
CA ASP A 62 3.75 7.47 42.39
C ASP A 62 4.03 6.59 43.61
N TRP A 63 3.35 5.43 43.70
CA TRP A 63 3.53 4.47 44.79
C TRP A 63 4.90 3.79 44.74
N VAL A 64 5.36 3.33 43.57
CA VAL A 64 6.70 2.76 43.38
C VAL A 64 7.77 3.80 43.74
N MET A 65 7.60 5.03 43.26
CA MET A 65 8.49 6.15 43.58
C MET A 65 8.54 6.52 45.06
N GLU A 66 7.48 6.22 45.83
CA GLU A 66 7.41 6.50 47.27
C GLU A 66 7.98 5.38 48.13
N HIS A 67 7.96 4.13 47.66
CA HIS A 67 8.21 2.96 48.50
C HIS A 67 9.42 2.11 48.09
N CYS A 68 9.94 2.28 46.87
CA CYS A 68 11.01 1.43 46.35
C CYS A 68 12.40 2.08 46.33
N LEU A 69 12.49 3.40 46.53
CA LEU A 69 13.74 4.15 46.49
C LEU A 69 13.79 5.10 47.68
N ASP A 70 14.94 5.19 48.35
CA ASP A 70 15.13 6.15 49.45
C ASP A 70 15.29 7.57 48.88
N GLU A 71 14.86 8.61 49.61
CA GLU A 71 14.96 10.01 49.13
C GLU A 71 16.40 10.43 48.79
N GLU A 72 17.39 9.80 49.42
CA GLU A 72 18.83 10.05 49.15
C GLU A 72 19.30 9.41 47.83
N GLU A 73 18.57 8.43 47.31
CA GLU A 73 18.85 7.72 46.05
C GLU A 73 18.18 8.37 44.84
N ILE A 74 17.33 9.38 45.06
CA ILE A 74 16.52 10.04 44.03
C ILE A 74 16.91 11.53 43.90
N PRO A 75 17.89 11.89 43.05
CA PRO A 75 18.33 13.28 42.87
C PRO A 75 17.22 14.21 42.35
N SER A 76 16.33 13.70 41.50
CA SER A 76 15.09 14.33 41.05
C SER A 76 13.96 13.32 41.13
N ARG A 77 12.83 13.68 41.75
CA ARG A 77 11.63 12.83 41.76
C ARG A 77 10.84 13.05 40.46
N PRO A 78 10.89 12.12 39.48
CA PRO A 78 10.17 12.27 38.23
C PRO A 78 8.66 12.39 38.47
N ARG A 79 8.01 13.15 37.59
CA ARG A 79 6.56 13.33 37.59
C ARG A 79 5.98 12.93 36.24
N GLN A 80 4.97 12.07 36.28
CA GLN A 80 4.23 11.65 35.09
C GLN A 80 3.25 12.76 34.65
N TYR A 81 3.27 13.09 33.36
CA TYR A 81 2.32 13.98 32.72
C TYR A 81 1.80 13.35 31.44
N GLU A 82 0.47 13.27 31.31
CA GLU A 82 -0.17 12.64 30.16
C GLU A 82 -0.69 13.65 29.16
N PHE A 83 -0.53 13.32 27.89
CA PHE A 83 -1.13 14.04 26.76
C PHE A 83 -1.93 13.10 25.86
N ASN A 84 -2.83 13.66 25.06
CA ASN A 84 -3.61 12.87 24.11
C ASN A 84 -2.71 12.37 22.98
N ARG A 85 -2.89 11.11 22.60
CA ARG A 85 -2.23 10.52 21.45
C ARG A 85 -2.71 11.18 20.16
N LEU A 86 -1.78 11.43 19.23
CA LEU A 86 -2.13 11.84 17.87
C LEU A 86 -2.96 10.75 17.19
N ASN A 87 -4.14 11.13 16.70
CA ASN A 87 -4.98 10.26 15.89
C ASN A 87 -5.33 11.00 14.59
N LEU A 88 -4.99 10.42 13.45
CA LEU A 88 -5.14 11.02 12.14
C LEU A 88 -6.35 10.40 11.41
N GLY A 89 -7.07 11.20 10.64
CA GLY A 89 -8.14 10.72 9.77
C GLY A 89 -7.63 9.78 8.69
N TYR A 90 -8.50 8.87 8.22
CA TYR A 90 -8.28 8.01 7.05
C TYR A 90 -7.05 7.08 7.15
N THR A 91 -6.65 6.75 8.38
CA THR A 91 -5.52 5.85 8.66
C THR A 91 -5.74 5.08 9.96
N VAL A 92 -4.85 4.14 10.27
CA VAL A 92 -4.80 3.42 11.54
C VAL A 92 -3.42 3.58 12.18
N MET A 93 -3.39 3.85 13.49
CA MET A 93 -2.14 4.10 14.24
C MET A 93 -1.75 2.92 15.17
N SER A 94 -2.58 1.88 15.23
CA SER A 94 -2.32 0.71 16.06
C SER A 94 -1.26 -0.18 15.39
N LYS A 95 -0.19 -0.52 16.13
CA LYS A 95 0.86 -1.43 15.65
C LYS A 95 0.26 -2.76 15.18
N THR A 96 -0.70 -3.31 15.91
CA THR A 96 -1.38 -4.56 15.53
C THR A 96 -2.14 -4.42 14.22
N LYS A 97 -2.84 -3.30 14.00
CA LYS A 97 -3.58 -3.08 12.75
C LYS A 97 -2.66 -2.83 11.56
N LEU A 98 -1.56 -2.13 11.78
CA LEU A 98 -0.52 -1.94 10.78
C LEU A 98 0.17 -3.26 10.42
N GLY A 99 0.49 -4.09 11.43
CA GLY A 99 1.00 -5.44 11.24
C GLY A 99 0.05 -6.28 10.39
N HIS A 100 -1.25 -6.26 10.72
CA HIS A 100 -2.27 -6.97 9.94
C HIS A 100 -2.34 -6.51 8.48
N LEU A 101 -2.24 -5.21 8.18
CA LEU A 101 -2.21 -4.74 6.78
C LEU A 101 -1.01 -5.31 5.99
N ILE A 102 0.11 -5.53 6.66
CA ILE A 102 1.34 -6.07 6.06
C ILE A 102 1.25 -7.59 5.93
N GLU A 103 0.78 -8.27 6.98
CA GLU A 103 0.59 -9.73 7.01
C GLU A 103 -0.41 -10.20 5.94
N GLU A 104 -1.47 -9.42 5.68
CA GLU A 104 -2.47 -9.70 4.63
C GLU A 104 -2.08 -9.13 3.26
N GLU A 105 -0.85 -8.63 3.09
CA GLU A 105 -0.32 -8.07 1.83
C GLU A 105 -1.17 -6.94 1.21
N LEU A 106 -1.96 -6.24 2.03
CA LEU A 106 -2.77 -5.10 1.61
C LEU A 106 -1.91 -3.85 1.35
N VAL A 107 -0.68 -3.86 1.87
CA VAL A 107 0.38 -2.87 1.64
C VAL A 107 1.74 -3.55 1.47
N GLY A 108 2.68 -2.87 0.82
CA GLY A 108 3.99 -3.43 0.43
C GLY A 108 5.03 -3.58 1.55
N GLY A 109 4.65 -3.37 2.82
CA GLY A 109 5.56 -3.47 3.97
C GLY A 109 5.49 -2.30 4.95
N TRP A 110 6.38 -2.30 5.95
CA TRP A 110 6.44 -1.27 7.00
C TRP A 110 6.85 0.11 6.47
N ASP A 111 7.50 0.16 5.31
CA ASP A 111 7.96 1.35 4.60
C ASP A 111 7.06 1.72 3.41
N ASP A 112 5.89 1.08 3.25
CA ASP A 112 4.93 1.45 2.21
C ASP A 112 4.52 2.94 2.37
N PRO A 113 4.62 3.76 1.31
CA PRO A 113 4.27 5.20 1.35
C PRO A 113 2.83 5.54 1.78
N ARG A 114 1.90 4.58 1.76
CA ARG A 114 0.52 4.74 2.23
C ARG A 114 0.39 4.64 3.75
N LEU A 115 1.38 4.05 4.43
CA LEU A 115 1.35 3.87 5.87
C LEU A 115 1.79 5.13 6.63
N PRO A 116 1.23 5.38 7.83
CA PRO A 116 1.61 6.51 8.68
C PRO A 116 2.92 6.26 9.46
N THR A 117 3.70 5.25 9.07
CA THR A 117 4.99 4.94 9.70
C THR A 117 6.02 5.98 9.29
N LEU A 118 7.01 6.27 10.13
CA LEU A 118 8.08 7.20 9.75
C LEU A 118 8.88 6.68 8.55
N ALA A 119 9.00 5.36 8.39
CA ALA A 119 9.62 4.74 7.23
C ALA A 119 8.80 5.00 5.95
N GLY A 120 7.49 4.74 5.99
CA GLY A 120 6.57 4.99 4.88
C GLY A 120 6.50 6.45 4.49
N LEU A 121 6.33 7.35 5.46
CA LEU A 121 6.36 8.80 5.22
C LEU A 121 7.69 9.25 4.62
N ARG A 122 8.83 8.70 5.08
CA ARG A 122 10.15 9.00 4.50
C ARG A 122 10.22 8.53 3.05
N ARG A 123 9.84 7.29 2.73
CA ARG A 123 9.84 6.73 1.37
C ARG A 123 8.87 7.47 0.43
N ARG A 124 7.72 7.92 0.95
CA ARG A 124 6.80 8.83 0.25
C ARG A 124 7.44 10.16 -0.13
N GLY A 125 8.51 10.57 0.56
CA GLY A 125 9.20 11.83 0.36
C GLY A 125 8.77 12.93 1.33
N VAL A 126 8.07 12.63 2.42
CA VAL A 126 7.70 13.64 3.43
C VAL A 126 8.96 14.23 4.11
N PRO A 127 9.15 15.56 4.10
CA PRO A 127 10.27 16.18 4.82
C PRO A 127 10.10 16.05 6.34
N PRO A 128 11.19 15.76 7.10
CA PRO A 128 11.15 15.78 8.56
C PRO A 128 10.72 17.14 9.13
N SER A 129 11.02 18.25 8.45
CA SER A 129 10.60 19.59 8.86
C SER A 129 9.08 19.76 8.80
N ALA A 130 8.43 19.20 7.79
CA ALA A 130 6.97 19.24 7.66
C ALA A 130 6.27 18.49 8.79
N ILE A 131 6.76 17.30 9.15
CA ILE A 131 6.25 16.52 10.31
C ILE A 131 6.38 17.33 11.61
N ARG A 132 7.54 17.95 11.85
CA ARG A 132 7.75 18.78 13.05
C ARG A 132 6.85 20.02 13.08
N SER A 133 6.59 20.63 11.93
CA SER A 133 5.69 21.78 11.82
C SER A 133 4.24 21.35 12.08
N PHE A 134 3.80 20.24 11.49
CA PHE A 134 2.49 19.65 11.75
C PHE A 134 2.28 19.33 13.23
N CYS A 135 3.24 18.66 13.89
CA CYS A 135 3.14 18.37 15.33
C CYS A 135 3.08 19.64 16.18
N ARG A 136 3.78 20.72 15.79
CA ARG A 136 3.71 22.03 16.48
C ARG A 136 2.35 22.70 16.32
N GLU A 137 1.74 22.59 15.14
CA GLU A 137 0.45 23.19 14.82
C GLU A 137 -0.71 22.46 15.52
N VAL A 138 -0.70 21.12 15.51
CA VAL A 138 -1.68 20.31 16.24
C VAL A 138 -1.61 20.58 17.75
N GLY A 139 -0.40 20.81 18.26
CA GLY A 139 -0.15 21.09 19.66
C GLY A 139 -0.29 19.86 20.55
N VAL A 140 -0.10 20.07 21.86
CA VAL A 140 -0.16 19.02 22.89
C VAL A 140 -1.29 19.37 23.85
N THR A 141 -2.33 18.52 23.89
CA THR A 141 -3.50 18.73 24.74
C THR A 141 -3.90 17.42 25.43
N ARG A 142 -4.76 17.49 26.45
CA ARG A 142 -5.37 16.31 27.08
C ARG A 142 -6.74 15.96 26.45
N SER A 143 -7.18 16.72 25.47
CA SER A 143 -8.48 16.50 24.82
C SER A 143 -8.33 15.49 23.70
N GLN A 144 -9.16 14.45 23.71
CA GLN A 144 -9.19 13.48 22.62
C GLN A 144 -9.80 14.12 21.37
N SER A 145 -9.03 14.16 20.29
CA SER A 145 -9.50 14.61 18.98
C SER A 145 -8.84 13.82 17.86
N ARG A 146 -9.53 13.74 16.72
CA ARG A 146 -8.98 13.21 15.49
C ARG A 146 -8.60 14.39 14.59
N VAL A 147 -7.34 14.45 14.20
CA VAL A 147 -6.80 15.48 13.33
C VAL A 147 -7.19 15.14 11.89
N GLN A 148 -7.68 16.14 11.15
CA GLN A 148 -8.01 15.97 9.74
C GLN A 148 -6.72 15.81 8.91
N ILE A 149 -6.77 14.90 7.94
CA ILE A 149 -5.62 14.62 7.07
C ILE A 149 -5.17 15.86 6.29
N ASP A 150 -6.11 16.74 5.97
CA ASP A 150 -5.87 17.98 5.23
C ASP A 150 -4.92 18.94 5.96
N HIS A 151 -4.90 18.93 7.30
CA HIS A 151 -3.94 19.71 8.08
C HIS A 151 -2.51 19.19 7.88
N PHE A 152 -2.35 17.86 7.83
CA PHE A 152 -1.06 17.26 7.54
C PHE A 152 -0.61 17.61 6.13
N GLU A 153 -1.49 17.45 5.14
CA GLU A 153 -1.19 17.82 3.76
C GLU A 153 -0.88 19.32 3.58
N HIS A 154 -1.56 20.19 4.32
CA HIS A 154 -1.26 21.61 4.36
C HIS A 154 0.17 21.86 4.83
N ALA A 155 0.57 21.24 5.95
CA ALA A 155 1.94 21.36 6.47
C ALA A 155 2.99 20.82 5.47
N LEU A 156 2.67 19.77 4.70
CA LEU A 156 3.53 19.29 3.61
C LEU A 156 3.69 20.36 2.52
N ARG A 157 2.57 20.91 2.02
CA ARG A 157 2.58 21.91 0.95
C ARG A 157 3.31 23.18 1.38
N ASP A 158 3.08 23.66 2.60
CA ASP A 158 3.73 24.84 3.16
C ASP A 158 5.25 24.66 3.28
N ASP A 159 5.71 23.49 3.76
CA ASP A 159 7.13 23.18 3.89
C ASP A 159 7.84 23.04 2.53
N LEU A 160 7.16 22.47 1.54
CA LEU A 160 7.71 22.17 0.22
C LEU A 160 7.68 23.38 -0.73
N ASN A 161 6.68 24.26 -0.62
CA ASN A 161 6.49 25.39 -1.51
C ASN A 161 7.75 26.26 -1.71
N PRO A 162 8.50 26.67 -0.66
CA PRO A 162 9.73 27.46 -0.84
C PRO A 162 10.99 26.64 -1.19
N LYS A 163 10.90 25.30 -1.21
CA LYS A 163 12.08 24.40 -1.30
C LYS A 163 12.12 23.51 -2.55
N ALA A 164 10.98 23.24 -3.16
CA ALA A 164 10.89 22.37 -4.33
C ALA A 164 10.92 23.19 -5.63
N PRO A 165 11.94 23.04 -6.50
CA PRO A 165 11.92 23.66 -7.83
C PRO A 165 10.76 23.13 -8.66
N ARG A 166 10.21 23.98 -9.53
CA ARG A 166 9.11 23.63 -10.44
C ARG A 166 9.69 23.06 -11.71
N VAL A 167 9.10 21.96 -12.16
CA VAL A 167 9.39 21.25 -13.41
C VAL A 167 8.07 20.84 -14.05
N MET A 168 8.04 20.67 -15.37
CA MET A 168 6.88 20.16 -16.07
C MET A 168 6.92 18.63 -16.16
N ALA A 169 5.80 18.01 -15.84
CA ALA A 169 5.58 16.58 -15.95
C ALA A 169 4.17 16.35 -16.47
N VAL A 170 4.01 15.43 -17.41
CA VAL A 170 2.70 14.99 -17.89
C VAL A 170 2.46 13.59 -17.37
N LEU A 171 1.38 13.39 -16.59
CA LEU A 171 1.08 12.12 -15.93
C LEU A 171 0.29 11.16 -16.84
N ASP A 172 -0.68 11.69 -17.60
CA ASP A 172 -1.44 10.95 -18.64
C ASP A 172 -1.21 11.63 -20.01
N PRO A 173 -0.18 11.21 -20.75
CA PRO A 173 0.23 11.91 -21.97
C PRO A 173 -0.78 11.79 -23.12
N LEU A 174 -1.20 12.94 -23.62
CA LEU A 174 -1.89 13.11 -24.89
C LEU A 174 -0.98 13.84 -25.89
N LYS A 175 -0.77 13.24 -27.07
CA LYS A 175 0.13 13.77 -28.08
C LYS A 175 -0.45 15.04 -28.72
N VAL A 176 0.39 16.05 -28.91
CA VAL A 176 0.09 17.29 -29.63
C VAL A 176 1.13 17.52 -30.70
N VAL A 177 0.70 17.87 -31.92
CA VAL A 177 1.57 18.21 -33.05
C VAL A 177 1.33 19.65 -33.47
N VAL A 178 2.38 20.46 -33.36
CA VAL A 178 2.41 21.86 -33.79
C VAL A 178 2.68 21.91 -35.29
N THR A 179 1.65 22.13 -36.09
CA THR A 179 1.70 21.94 -37.55
C THR A 179 2.57 22.97 -38.26
N ASN A 180 2.64 24.19 -37.73
CA ASN A 180 3.46 25.30 -38.24
C ASN A 180 4.87 25.38 -37.61
N TRP A 181 5.37 24.29 -37.04
CA TRP A 181 6.74 24.17 -36.54
C TRP A 181 7.54 23.16 -37.36
N ASP A 182 8.77 23.51 -37.75
CA ASP A 182 9.58 22.66 -38.61
C ASP A 182 10.04 21.39 -37.88
N ALA A 183 10.08 20.28 -38.62
CA ALA A 183 10.53 19.00 -38.07
C ALA A 183 12.03 19.06 -37.75
N GLY A 184 12.38 18.80 -36.48
CA GLY A 184 13.76 18.84 -35.99
C GLY A 184 14.21 20.21 -35.46
N GLU A 185 13.40 21.26 -35.60
CA GLU A 185 13.64 22.54 -34.94
C GLU A 185 13.35 22.42 -33.43
N VAL A 186 14.26 22.95 -32.61
CA VAL A 186 14.13 22.98 -31.14
C VAL A 186 14.36 24.41 -30.67
N ASP A 187 13.36 24.99 -30.01
CA ASP A 187 13.52 26.25 -29.27
C ASP A 187 13.73 25.95 -27.79
N TRP A 188 14.87 26.40 -27.26
CA TRP A 188 15.20 26.24 -25.85
C TRP A 188 14.65 27.43 -25.06
N ILE A 189 13.56 27.17 -24.34
CA ILE A 189 12.87 28.16 -23.52
C ILE A 189 13.52 28.21 -22.15
N ASP A 190 13.85 29.42 -21.69
CA ASP A 190 14.36 29.64 -20.34
C ASP A 190 13.18 29.78 -19.37
N ALA A 191 12.97 28.77 -18.52
CA ALA A 191 11.83 28.67 -17.62
C ALA A 191 12.27 28.77 -16.16
N ASN A 192 11.61 29.63 -15.37
CA ASN A 192 11.91 29.78 -13.94
C ASN A 192 11.56 28.50 -13.17
N HIS A 193 12.45 28.05 -12.28
CA HIS A 193 12.11 27.03 -11.29
C HIS A 193 11.20 27.54 -10.18
N TRP A 194 11.15 28.86 -9.97
CA TRP A 194 10.46 29.44 -8.83
C TRP A 194 9.38 30.41 -9.27
N PRO A 195 8.24 30.42 -8.57
CA PRO A 195 7.24 31.46 -8.75
C PRO A 195 7.77 32.80 -8.23
N ARG A 196 7.17 33.90 -8.69
CA ARG A 196 7.66 35.27 -8.46
C ARG A 196 7.65 35.71 -6.99
N ASP A 197 6.91 35.03 -6.14
CA ASP A 197 6.81 35.29 -4.70
C ASP A 197 7.96 34.64 -3.89
N ILE A 198 8.79 33.81 -4.53
CA ILE A 198 9.97 33.20 -3.92
C ILE A 198 11.21 33.93 -4.45
N ASP A 199 12.02 34.44 -3.53
CA ASP A 199 13.26 35.20 -3.82
C ASP A 199 14.39 34.28 -4.30
N LYS A 200 14.20 33.68 -5.48
CA LYS A 200 15.15 32.82 -6.19
C LYS A 200 14.95 32.97 -7.69
N ASP A 201 16.02 33.27 -8.41
CA ASP A 201 16.00 33.54 -9.86
C ASP A 201 16.57 32.38 -10.70
N GLU A 202 16.64 31.17 -10.13
CA GLU A 202 17.14 30.02 -10.88
C GLU A 202 16.19 29.63 -12.02
N THR A 203 16.76 29.47 -13.22
CA THR A 203 16.05 29.05 -14.42
C THR A 203 16.57 27.72 -14.96
N ARG A 204 15.84 27.15 -15.91
CA ARG A 204 16.20 25.92 -16.60
C ARG A 204 15.84 25.96 -18.09
N PRO A 205 16.61 25.29 -18.96
CA PRO A 205 16.27 25.15 -20.36
C PRO A 205 15.19 24.07 -20.55
N VAL A 206 14.11 24.43 -21.24
CA VAL A 206 13.02 23.51 -21.62
C VAL A 206 12.92 23.45 -23.14
N PRO A 207 13.05 22.27 -23.77
CA PRO A 207 12.97 22.15 -25.22
C PRO A 207 11.52 22.21 -25.69
N PHE A 208 11.21 23.19 -26.54
CA PHE A 208 9.98 23.23 -27.32
C PHE A 208 10.23 22.63 -28.70
N THR A 209 9.39 21.68 -29.10
CA THR A 209 9.51 20.94 -30.35
C THR A 209 8.16 20.83 -31.06
N ARG A 210 8.18 20.39 -32.32
CA ARG A 210 6.98 20.09 -33.10
C ARG A 210 6.01 19.13 -32.39
N GLU A 211 6.54 18.10 -31.74
CA GLU A 211 5.73 17.09 -31.03
C GLU A 211 5.85 17.28 -29.52
N LEU A 212 4.71 17.40 -28.85
CA LEU A 212 4.58 17.64 -27.41
C LEU A 212 3.61 16.63 -26.79
N TYR A 213 3.67 16.51 -25.47
CA TYR A 213 2.64 15.90 -24.64
C TYR A 213 2.01 16.96 -23.74
N ILE A 214 0.70 16.86 -23.56
CA ILE A 214 -0.08 17.57 -22.54
C ILE A 214 -0.85 16.54 -21.71
N GLU A 215 -1.45 16.96 -20.59
CA GLU A 215 -2.38 16.07 -19.88
C GLU A 215 -3.60 15.76 -20.74
N ARG A 216 -4.02 14.50 -20.73
CA ARG A 216 -5.26 14.10 -21.37
C ARG A 216 -6.48 14.83 -20.84
N ASP A 217 -6.50 15.13 -19.53
CA ASP A 217 -7.58 15.89 -18.88
C ASP A 217 -7.52 17.40 -19.14
N ASP A 218 -6.50 17.89 -19.86
CA ASP A 218 -6.45 19.26 -20.33
C ASP A 218 -7.19 19.47 -21.66
N PHE A 219 -7.72 18.40 -22.28
CA PHE A 219 -8.51 18.46 -23.51
C PHE A 219 -9.94 17.91 -23.35
N ARG A 220 -10.90 18.63 -23.93
CA ARG A 220 -12.30 18.18 -24.11
C ARG A 220 -12.81 18.66 -25.47
N GLU A 221 -13.44 17.76 -26.23
CA GLU A 221 -14.05 18.10 -27.52
C GLU A 221 -15.30 18.97 -27.36
N ASP A 222 -16.14 18.60 -26.39
CA ASP A 222 -17.35 19.32 -26.02
C ASP A 222 -17.20 19.80 -24.56
N PRO A 223 -16.49 20.92 -24.34
CA PRO A 223 -16.21 21.43 -23.00
C PRO A 223 -17.46 22.07 -22.37
N PRO A 224 -17.71 21.89 -21.06
CA PRO A 224 -18.68 22.71 -20.35
C PRO A 224 -18.25 24.18 -20.32
N ASP A 225 -19.18 25.09 -20.00
CA ASP A 225 -18.95 26.54 -20.08
C ASP A 225 -17.80 27.03 -19.16
N ASP A 226 -17.55 26.33 -18.05
CA ASP A 226 -16.50 26.65 -17.08
C ASP A 226 -15.14 26.01 -17.40
N PHE A 227 -15.03 25.22 -18.46
CA PHE A 227 -13.79 24.56 -18.86
C PHE A 227 -12.89 25.52 -19.64
N ILE A 228 -11.91 26.09 -18.96
CA ILE A 228 -10.97 27.08 -19.51
C ILE A 228 -9.75 26.47 -20.23
N ARG A 229 -9.71 25.15 -20.42
CA ARG A 229 -8.56 24.44 -21.03
C ARG A 229 -8.77 24.21 -22.53
N LEU A 230 -8.05 23.26 -23.13
CA LEU A 230 -8.01 23.10 -24.58
C LEU A 230 -9.28 22.42 -25.11
N ALA A 231 -9.85 23.02 -26.15
CA ALA A 231 -10.94 22.43 -26.92
C ALA A 231 -10.74 22.79 -28.41
N PRO A 232 -11.43 22.12 -29.34
CA PRO A 232 -11.35 22.47 -30.76
C PRO A 232 -11.66 23.97 -31.01
N GLY A 233 -10.75 24.66 -31.69
CA GLY A 233 -10.84 26.09 -31.98
C GLY A 233 -10.60 27.03 -30.79
N ARG A 234 -10.34 26.51 -29.58
CA ARG A 234 -9.94 27.34 -28.43
C ARG A 234 -8.43 27.47 -28.35
N GLU A 235 -7.99 28.67 -28.02
CA GLU A 235 -6.59 28.99 -27.77
C GLU A 235 -6.26 28.85 -26.28
N VAL A 236 -5.09 28.29 -25.98
CA VAL A 236 -4.55 28.17 -24.62
C VAL A 236 -3.11 28.64 -24.57
N ARG A 237 -2.63 29.02 -23.39
CA ARG A 237 -1.21 29.30 -23.18
C ARG A 237 -0.47 28.01 -22.83
N LEU A 238 0.54 27.64 -23.60
CA LEU A 238 1.53 26.66 -23.17
C LEU A 238 2.49 27.34 -22.18
N ARG A 239 2.64 26.78 -20.99
CA ARG A 239 3.41 27.35 -19.88
C ARG A 239 4.83 27.70 -20.33
N HIS A 240 5.28 28.92 -20.00
CA HIS A 240 6.58 29.50 -20.43
C HIS A 240 6.77 29.71 -21.95
N ALA A 241 5.85 29.24 -22.78
CA ALA A 241 6.01 29.15 -24.23
C ALA A 241 4.99 30.01 -24.98
N TYR A 242 4.35 29.42 -26.00
CA TYR A 242 3.49 30.06 -26.99
C TYR A 242 2.01 29.90 -26.67
N PHE A 243 1.16 30.66 -27.35
CA PHE A 243 -0.26 30.37 -27.49
C PHE A 243 -0.46 29.28 -28.54
N PHE A 244 -1.29 28.29 -28.21
CA PHE A 244 -1.59 27.15 -29.05
C PHE A 244 -3.09 27.06 -29.29
N THR A 245 -3.50 26.87 -30.55
CA THR A 245 -4.89 26.65 -30.95
C THR A 245 -5.05 25.25 -31.54
N CYS A 246 -5.96 24.45 -30.99
CA CYS A 246 -6.28 23.13 -31.53
C CYS A 246 -7.18 23.26 -32.78
N GLU A 247 -6.72 22.72 -33.90
CA GLU A 247 -7.42 22.81 -35.20
C GLU A 247 -8.01 21.45 -35.62
N GLU A 248 -7.36 20.35 -35.27
CA GLU A 248 -7.75 19.00 -35.68
C GLU A 248 -7.56 17.99 -34.53
N VAL A 249 -8.50 17.05 -34.42
CA VAL A 249 -8.49 15.98 -33.42
C VAL A 249 -8.42 14.64 -34.15
N ILE A 250 -7.37 13.87 -33.87
CA ILE A 250 -7.16 12.54 -34.42
C ILE A 250 -7.66 11.50 -33.42
N ARG A 251 -8.43 10.54 -33.93
CA ARG A 251 -9.07 9.48 -33.15
C ARG A 251 -8.70 8.11 -33.69
N GLU A 252 -8.70 7.13 -32.82
CA GLU A 252 -8.74 5.71 -33.20
C GLU A 252 -10.15 5.28 -33.63
N GLU A 253 -10.25 4.06 -34.16
CA GLU A 253 -11.52 3.47 -34.63
C GLU A 253 -12.59 3.39 -33.52
N ASP A 254 -12.16 3.34 -32.26
CA ASP A 254 -13.03 3.31 -31.09
C ASP A 254 -13.48 4.68 -30.57
N GLY A 255 -13.06 5.77 -31.23
CA GLY A 255 -13.34 7.14 -30.82
C GLY A 255 -12.39 7.71 -29.76
N THR A 256 -11.37 6.96 -29.32
CA THR A 256 -10.34 7.46 -28.39
C THR A 256 -9.50 8.53 -29.07
N VAL A 257 -9.40 9.71 -28.45
CA VAL A 257 -8.51 10.78 -28.89
C VAL A 257 -7.05 10.40 -28.62
N THR A 258 -6.25 10.34 -29.68
CA THR A 258 -4.84 9.92 -29.62
C THR A 258 -3.86 11.05 -29.92
N GLU A 259 -4.26 11.99 -30.77
CA GLU A 259 -3.40 13.10 -31.18
C GLU A 259 -4.22 14.36 -31.44
N LEU A 260 -3.71 15.50 -30.99
CA LEU A 260 -4.23 16.82 -31.31
C LEU A 260 -3.28 17.51 -32.27
N ARG A 261 -3.81 18.27 -33.23
CA ARG A 261 -3.01 19.07 -34.16
C ARG A 261 -3.49 20.50 -34.16
N GLY A 262 -2.54 21.41 -34.27
CA GLY A 262 -2.84 22.82 -34.22
C GLY A 262 -1.63 23.69 -34.48
N THR A 263 -1.83 24.99 -34.39
CA THR A 263 -0.78 25.98 -34.65
C THR A 263 -0.41 26.74 -33.38
N VAL A 264 0.83 27.21 -33.32
CA VAL A 264 1.26 28.20 -32.33
C VAL A 264 1.40 29.58 -32.94
N ASP A 265 1.24 30.63 -32.14
CA ASP A 265 1.57 32.00 -32.50
C ASP A 265 3.02 32.35 -32.09
N PRO A 266 3.98 32.46 -33.02
CA PRO A 266 5.39 32.70 -32.68
C PRO A 266 5.65 34.03 -31.96
N GLU A 267 4.76 35.02 -32.10
CA GLU A 267 4.92 36.34 -31.46
C GLU A 267 4.59 36.32 -29.96
N THR A 268 4.09 35.19 -29.45
CA THR A 268 3.62 35.05 -28.05
C THR A 268 4.64 34.38 -27.12
N ARG A 269 5.86 34.10 -27.60
CA ARG A 269 6.94 33.43 -26.84
C ARG A 269 7.20 34.11 -25.49
N GLY A 270 6.71 33.51 -24.41
CA GLY A 270 6.91 34.01 -23.04
C GLY A 270 6.32 35.39 -22.74
N ALA A 271 5.52 35.96 -23.64
CA ALA A 271 5.04 37.35 -23.58
C ALA A 271 3.53 37.47 -23.88
N THR A 272 2.92 38.59 -23.53
CA THR A 272 1.53 38.89 -23.91
C THR A 272 1.43 39.03 -25.43
N ALA A 273 0.32 38.60 -26.04
CA ALA A 273 0.15 38.73 -27.48
C ALA A 273 0.15 40.21 -27.91
N PRO A 274 0.78 40.57 -29.05
CA PRO A 274 0.85 41.95 -29.54
C PRO A 274 -0.52 42.60 -29.79
N ASP A 275 -1.53 41.78 -30.10
CA ASP A 275 -2.92 42.18 -30.33
C ASP A 275 -3.77 42.26 -29.05
N GLY A 276 -3.18 41.98 -27.89
CA GLY A 276 -3.85 42.03 -26.59
C GLY A 276 -4.62 40.77 -26.22
N ARG A 277 -4.58 39.69 -27.02
CA ARG A 277 -5.17 38.41 -26.64
C ARG A 277 -4.51 37.85 -25.38
N SER A 278 -5.33 37.24 -24.53
CA SER A 278 -4.89 36.51 -23.34
C SER A 278 -5.80 35.31 -23.15
N PRO A 279 -5.37 34.09 -23.50
CA PRO A 279 -6.09 32.87 -23.21
C PRO A 279 -6.38 32.73 -21.72
N GLU A 280 -7.54 32.16 -21.39
CA GLU A 280 -7.96 31.94 -20.00
C GLU A 280 -7.18 30.77 -19.36
N GLY A 281 -6.91 29.72 -20.12
CA GLY A 281 -6.17 28.54 -19.68
C GLY A 281 -4.66 28.61 -19.91
N THR A 282 -3.89 28.10 -18.95
CA THR A 282 -2.46 27.81 -19.13
C THR A 282 -2.17 26.33 -18.85
N LEU A 283 -1.56 25.64 -19.83
CA LEU A 283 -1.25 24.22 -19.78
C LEU A 283 0.24 23.98 -19.59
N HIS A 284 0.61 23.05 -18.71
CA HIS A 284 1.96 22.49 -18.74
C HIS A 284 2.05 21.47 -19.89
N TRP A 285 3.27 21.23 -20.34
CA TRP A 285 3.54 20.41 -21.51
C TRP A 285 4.98 19.90 -21.42
N VAL A 286 5.28 18.85 -22.17
CA VAL A 286 6.64 18.30 -22.28
C VAL A 286 6.92 17.93 -23.74
N SER A 287 8.15 18.15 -24.23
CA SER A 287 8.55 17.68 -25.56
C SER A 287 8.43 16.16 -25.67
N ALA A 288 7.77 15.66 -26.72
CA ALA A 288 7.68 14.23 -26.96
C ALA A 288 9.03 13.62 -27.41
N VAL A 289 9.95 14.45 -27.92
CA VAL A 289 11.26 14.02 -28.43
C VAL A 289 12.31 14.00 -27.32
N HIS A 290 12.31 15.01 -26.45
CA HIS A 290 13.31 15.17 -25.38
C HIS A 290 12.80 14.76 -24.00
N GLY A 291 11.51 14.49 -23.88
CA GLY A 291 10.89 14.08 -22.62
C GLY A 291 11.47 12.77 -22.11
N VAL A 292 11.55 12.65 -20.79
CA VAL A 292 12.07 11.47 -20.10
C VAL A 292 10.89 10.66 -19.58
N PRO A 293 10.69 9.41 -20.03
CA PRO A 293 9.63 8.57 -19.51
C PRO A 293 9.87 8.24 -18.04
N PHE A 294 8.81 8.16 -17.25
CA PHE A 294 8.89 7.81 -15.84
C PHE A 294 7.62 7.15 -15.33
N GLU A 295 7.75 6.42 -14.21
CA GLU A 295 6.62 5.92 -13.44
C GLU A 295 6.23 6.93 -12.37
N ALA A 296 4.96 7.33 -12.34
CA ALA A 296 4.38 8.15 -11.29
C ALA A 296 3.53 7.28 -10.35
N ARG A 297 3.86 7.28 -9.07
CA ARG A 297 3.08 6.62 -8.01
C ARG A 297 2.27 7.67 -7.27
N LEU A 298 0.98 7.73 -7.57
CA LEU A 298 0.05 8.69 -7.01
C LEU A 298 -0.64 8.05 -5.80
N TYR A 299 -0.50 8.67 -4.63
CA TYR A 299 -1.03 8.12 -3.38
C TYR A 299 -2.27 8.90 -2.94
N ASP A 300 -3.31 8.15 -2.60
CA ASP A 300 -4.54 8.68 -1.98
C ASP A 300 -4.65 8.17 -0.54
N ARG A 301 -5.68 8.61 0.18
CA ARG A 301 -6.07 8.14 1.51
C ARG A 301 -6.17 6.60 1.49
N LEU A 302 -5.55 5.93 2.46
CA LEU A 302 -5.52 4.47 2.54
C LEU A 302 -6.91 3.87 2.81
N PHE A 303 -7.76 4.59 3.54
CA PHE A 303 -9.13 4.18 3.84
C PHE A 303 -10.13 5.18 3.26
N GLU A 304 -11.32 4.72 2.89
CA GLU A 304 -12.41 5.56 2.39
C GLU A 304 -13.12 6.34 3.50
N VAL A 305 -12.93 5.94 4.77
CA VAL A 305 -13.62 6.54 5.92
C VAL A 305 -12.65 7.20 6.90
N PRO A 306 -13.03 8.32 7.56
CA PRO A 306 -12.12 9.04 8.48
C PRO A 306 -11.66 8.23 9.70
N ALA A 307 -12.49 7.29 10.19
CA ALA A 307 -12.24 6.51 11.39
C ALA A 307 -12.53 5.02 11.13
N PRO A 308 -11.65 4.32 10.38
CA PRO A 308 -11.89 2.92 9.97
C PRO A 308 -11.87 1.96 11.17
N ASP A 309 -11.27 2.37 12.29
CA ASP A 309 -11.14 1.59 13.52
C ASP A 309 -12.30 1.76 14.52
N ALA A 310 -13.26 2.63 14.24
CA ALA A 310 -14.38 2.97 15.13
C ALA A 310 -15.74 2.46 14.62
N ARG A 311 -15.73 1.45 13.74
CA ARG A 311 -16.92 0.86 13.10
C ARG A 311 -17.11 -0.60 13.54
N GLU A 312 -18.31 -1.15 13.31
CA GLU A 312 -18.61 -2.56 13.60
C GLU A 312 -17.94 -3.52 12.62
N GLU A 313 -17.86 -3.13 11.34
CA GLU A 313 -17.17 -3.88 10.29
C GLU A 313 -15.65 -3.87 10.50
N HIS A 314 -14.98 -4.91 10.00
CA HIS A 314 -13.53 -4.99 10.07
C HIS A 314 -12.89 -3.85 9.27
N PHE A 315 -11.85 -3.22 9.85
CA PHE A 315 -11.29 -1.98 9.30
C PHE A 315 -10.73 -2.13 7.87
N THR A 316 -10.30 -3.34 7.48
CA THR A 316 -9.82 -3.64 6.12
C THR A 316 -10.91 -3.56 5.05
N GLY A 317 -12.19 -3.71 5.43
CA GLY A 317 -13.33 -3.52 4.52
C GLY A 317 -13.48 -2.08 4.02
N PHE A 318 -12.80 -1.11 4.64
CA PHE A 318 -12.81 0.29 4.23
C PHE A 318 -11.57 0.72 3.45
N ILE A 319 -10.71 -0.21 3.01
CA ILE A 319 -9.52 0.13 2.23
C ILE A 319 -9.94 0.80 0.93
N ASN A 320 -9.28 1.92 0.61
CA ASN A 320 -9.45 2.58 -0.67
C ASN A 320 -8.69 1.80 -1.74
N PRO A 321 -9.38 1.18 -2.72
CA PRO A 321 -8.73 0.46 -3.81
C PRO A 321 -7.89 1.36 -4.71
N ASP A 322 -8.10 2.69 -4.65
CA ASP A 322 -7.35 3.69 -5.40
C ASP A 322 -6.27 4.39 -4.56
N SER A 323 -5.95 3.83 -3.37
CA SER A 323 -4.90 4.36 -2.48
C SER A 323 -3.51 4.44 -3.11
N LEU A 324 -3.28 3.69 -4.19
CA LEU A 324 -2.11 3.80 -5.07
C LEU A 324 -2.57 3.70 -6.54
N ASN A 325 -2.28 4.74 -7.32
CA ASN A 325 -2.47 4.76 -8.76
C ASN A 325 -1.12 4.93 -9.45
N VAL A 326 -0.71 3.93 -10.24
CA VAL A 326 0.55 3.94 -10.97
C VAL A 326 0.30 4.38 -12.40
N GLN A 327 1.00 5.42 -12.84
CA GLN A 327 0.88 5.98 -14.19
C GLN A 327 2.25 6.03 -14.88
N ARG A 328 2.23 6.04 -16.21
CA ARG A 328 3.43 6.23 -17.04
C ARG A 328 3.38 7.60 -17.66
N GLY A 329 4.17 8.50 -17.12
CA GLY A 329 4.23 9.89 -17.54
C GLY A 329 5.49 10.22 -18.34
N VAL A 330 5.61 11.49 -18.69
CA VAL A 330 6.80 12.07 -19.34
C VAL A 330 7.23 13.33 -18.58
N LEU A 331 8.50 13.40 -18.20
CA LEU A 331 9.13 14.54 -17.52
C LEU A 331 9.92 15.39 -18.50
N GLU A 332 10.01 16.69 -18.24
CA GLU A 332 10.99 17.52 -18.93
C GLU A 332 12.44 17.05 -18.63
N PRO A 333 13.39 17.20 -19.58
CA PRO A 333 14.74 16.66 -19.43
C PRO A 333 15.58 17.34 -18.34
N ALA A 334 15.26 18.59 -17.97
CA ALA A 334 15.97 19.36 -16.95
C ALA A 334 15.96 18.68 -15.57
N VAL A 335 15.05 17.72 -15.33
CA VAL A 335 15.04 16.92 -14.10
C VAL A 335 16.34 16.14 -13.89
N ARG A 336 17.07 15.81 -14.97
CA ARG A 336 18.35 15.09 -14.91
C ARG A 336 19.50 15.94 -14.36
N ASP A 337 19.34 17.26 -14.40
CA ASP A 337 20.35 18.20 -13.89
C ASP A 337 20.14 18.51 -12.40
N LEU A 338 19.02 18.07 -11.82
CA LEU A 338 18.74 18.21 -10.40
C LEU A 338 19.50 17.17 -9.57
N ALA A 339 19.72 17.48 -8.30
CA ALA A 339 20.30 16.51 -7.37
C ALA A 339 19.41 15.27 -7.28
N ALA A 340 20.01 14.08 -7.15
CA ALA A 340 19.29 12.81 -7.15
C ALA A 340 18.24 12.69 -6.01
N ASP A 341 18.40 13.43 -4.90
CA ASP A 341 17.43 13.44 -3.79
C ASP A 341 16.44 14.62 -3.85
N GLN A 342 16.47 15.42 -4.91
CA GLN A 342 15.73 16.66 -4.99
C GLN A 342 14.22 16.39 -5.06
N ARG A 343 13.48 16.99 -4.12
CA ARG A 343 12.02 17.07 -4.20
C ARG A 343 11.64 18.14 -5.20
N VAL A 344 10.65 17.86 -6.02
CA VAL A 344 10.23 18.73 -7.12
C VAL A 344 8.74 18.98 -7.04
N GLN A 345 8.31 20.13 -7.55
CA GLN A 345 6.90 20.35 -7.83
C GLN A 345 6.68 20.10 -9.32
N PHE A 346 5.84 19.12 -9.64
CA PHE A 346 5.30 19.00 -10.99
C PHE A 346 4.22 20.07 -11.13
N GLU A 347 4.44 21.05 -12.01
CA GLU A 347 3.52 22.18 -12.17
C GLU A 347 2.09 21.68 -12.40
N ARG A 348 1.13 22.28 -11.69
CA ARG A 348 -0.31 21.91 -11.67
C ARG A 348 -0.67 20.52 -11.12
N GLN A 349 0.29 19.66 -10.80
CA GLN A 349 0.03 18.30 -10.32
C GLN A 349 0.22 18.15 -8.81
N GLY A 350 1.41 18.47 -8.30
CA GLY A 350 1.75 18.23 -6.90
C GLY A 350 3.23 18.24 -6.63
N TYR A 351 3.60 17.80 -5.43
CA TYR A 351 4.98 17.62 -5.04
C TYR A 351 5.37 16.16 -5.12
N PHE A 352 6.54 15.90 -5.68
CA PHE A 352 7.04 14.56 -5.97
C PHE A 352 8.49 14.40 -5.52
N TRP A 353 8.89 13.15 -5.32
CA TRP A 353 10.24 12.77 -4.97
C TRP A 353 10.61 11.47 -5.68
N PRO A 354 11.83 11.32 -6.24
CA PRO A 354 12.29 10.04 -6.75
C PRO A 354 12.23 8.98 -5.64
N ASP A 355 11.63 7.82 -5.93
CA ASP A 355 11.58 6.73 -4.97
C ASP A 355 13.01 6.26 -4.64
N PRO A 356 13.41 6.23 -3.36
CA PRO A 356 14.79 5.99 -2.97
C PRO A 356 15.25 4.55 -3.21
N ASP A 357 14.32 3.62 -3.39
CA ASP A 357 14.60 2.20 -3.53
C ASP A 357 14.49 1.75 -5.00
N ASP A 358 13.49 2.27 -5.72
CA ASP A 358 13.14 1.81 -7.07
C ASP A 358 13.62 2.75 -8.20
N SER A 359 13.87 4.04 -7.91
CA SER A 359 14.23 5.02 -8.93
C SER A 359 15.71 4.92 -9.31
N THR A 360 15.98 4.82 -10.61
CA THR A 360 17.35 4.77 -11.16
C THR A 360 17.51 5.79 -12.29
N PRO A 361 18.75 6.16 -12.68
CA PRO A 361 18.97 7.10 -13.78
C PRO A 361 18.32 6.69 -15.13
N ASP A 362 18.17 5.38 -15.36
CA ASP A 362 17.61 4.82 -16.60
C ASP A 362 16.11 4.49 -16.49
N ALA A 363 15.59 4.34 -15.28
CA ALA A 363 14.18 4.07 -15.00
C ALA A 363 13.73 4.92 -13.81
N LEU A 364 13.21 6.11 -14.11
CA LEU A 364 12.76 7.06 -13.12
C LEU A 364 11.42 6.61 -12.51
N VAL A 365 11.36 6.53 -11.20
CA VAL A 365 10.14 6.31 -10.41
C VAL A 365 9.97 7.48 -9.46
N TYR A 366 8.80 8.13 -9.48
CA TYR A 366 8.49 9.27 -8.64
C TYR A 366 7.25 9.01 -7.79
N ASN A 367 7.40 9.18 -6.48
CA ASN A 367 6.33 9.14 -5.50
C ASN A 367 5.68 10.51 -5.36
N GLN A 368 4.36 10.58 -5.41
CA GLN A 368 3.63 11.80 -5.07
C GLN A 368 3.65 12.00 -3.55
N ILE A 369 4.34 13.03 -3.09
CA ILE A 369 4.35 13.41 -1.67
C ILE A 369 2.96 13.91 -1.28
N VAL A 370 2.43 14.88 -2.02
CA VAL A 370 1.12 15.49 -1.78
C VAL A 370 0.64 16.17 -3.07
N PRO A 371 -0.65 16.02 -3.46
CA PRO A 371 -1.20 16.76 -4.60
C PRO A 371 -1.22 18.27 -4.31
N LEU A 372 -1.40 19.12 -5.32
CA LEU A 372 -1.72 20.52 -5.07
C LEU A 372 -3.06 20.65 -4.34
N ARG A 373 -3.30 21.80 -3.71
CA ARG A 373 -4.61 22.07 -3.10
C ARG A 373 -5.62 22.25 -4.24
N ASP A 374 -6.61 21.38 -4.28
CA ASP A 374 -7.74 21.59 -5.18
C ASP A 374 -8.53 22.80 -4.68
N THR A 375 -8.65 23.84 -5.50
CA THR A 375 -9.47 25.03 -5.18
C THR A 375 -10.96 24.77 -5.39
N TRP A 376 -11.32 23.58 -5.86
CA TRP A 376 -12.67 23.15 -6.17
C TRP A 376 -13.16 22.13 -5.15
N GLY A 377 -13.70 22.65 -4.03
CA GLY A 377 -14.67 21.96 -3.19
C GLY A 377 -14.12 21.23 -1.96
N ASP A 378 -14.41 21.79 -0.78
CA ASP A 378 -14.40 21.06 0.49
C ASP A 378 -15.24 19.77 0.36
N GLU A 379 -14.58 18.61 0.36
CA GLU A 379 -15.22 17.29 0.30
C GLU A 379 -15.98 16.93 1.59
N ASP A 380 -15.78 17.69 2.67
CA ASP A 380 -16.43 17.50 3.98
C ASP A 380 -17.92 17.91 4.01
N ARG A 381 -18.52 18.28 2.87
CA ARG A 381 -19.93 18.71 2.77
C ARG A 381 -20.83 17.80 1.95
N LEU A 382 -20.30 16.73 1.34
CA LEU A 382 -21.10 15.88 0.46
C LEU A 382 -22.07 15.00 1.26
N THR A 383 -23.34 15.06 0.88
CA THR A 383 -24.41 14.20 1.40
C THR A 383 -24.21 12.75 0.92
N GLN A 384 -24.83 11.78 1.60
CA GLN A 384 -24.77 10.35 1.22
C GLN A 384 -25.18 10.09 -0.24
N ALA A 385 -26.13 10.88 -0.76
CA ALA A 385 -26.55 10.79 -2.16
C ALA A 385 -25.48 11.30 -3.15
N GLU A 386 -24.73 12.34 -2.78
CA GLU A 386 -23.62 12.86 -3.60
C GLU A 386 -22.40 11.92 -3.54
N LEU A 387 -22.19 11.23 -2.42
CA LEU A 387 -21.21 10.15 -2.31
C LEU A 387 -21.57 8.95 -3.20
N GLU A 388 -22.85 8.57 -3.27
CA GLU A 388 -23.32 7.53 -4.19
C GLU A 388 -23.19 7.94 -5.66
N GLN A 389 -23.47 9.20 -5.99
CA GLN A 389 -23.30 9.71 -7.35
C GLN A 389 -21.81 9.73 -7.75
N ARG A 390 -20.93 10.23 -6.89
CA ARG A 390 -19.48 10.17 -7.13
C ARG A 390 -18.97 8.74 -7.22
N ARG A 391 -19.52 7.81 -6.41
CA ARG A 391 -19.20 6.38 -6.53
C ARG A 391 -19.60 5.83 -7.89
N ARG A 392 -20.78 6.17 -8.41
CA ARG A 392 -21.20 5.78 -9.78
C ARG A 392 -20.32 6.41 -10.86
N GLU A 393 -20.03 7.69 -10.78
CA GLU A 393 -19.14 8.38 -11.74
C GLU A 393 -17.71 7.81 -11.68
N LYS A 394 -17.24 7.44 -10.48
CA LYS A 394 -15.95 6.79 -10.24
C LYS A 394 -15.95 5.34 -10.73
N GLU A 395 -17.03 4.59 -10.55
CA GLU A 395 -17.23 3.25 -11.12
C GLU A 395 -17.25 3.31 -12.64
N GLU A 396 -17.97 4.24 -13.25
CA GLU A 396 -17.99 4.43 -14.71
C GLU A 396 -16.63 4.87 -15.25
N ARG A 397 -15.88 5.69 -14.51
CA ARG A 397 -14.50 6.07 -14.87
C ARG A 397 -13.56 4.87 -14.72
N LYS A 398 -13.70 4.07 -13.67
CA LYS A 398 -12.98 2.81 -13.47
C LYS A 398 -13.30 1.81 -14.57
N GLU A 399 -14.55 1.71 -14.99
CA GLU A 399 -15.00 0.82 -16.06
C GLU A 399 -14.40 1.27 -17.39
N ARG A 400 -14.45 2.58 -17.71
CA ARG A 400 -13.78 3.14 -18.90
C ARG A 400 -12.26 2.99 -18.87
N GLN A 401 -11.64 3.13 -17.70
CA GLN A 401 -10.19 2.97 -17.52
C GLN A 401 -9.79 1.49 -17.56
N ARG A 402 -10.64 0.60 -17.04
CA ARG A 402 -10.52 -0.86 -17.12
C ARG A 402 -10.68 -1.30 -18.57
N GLU A 403 -11.69 -0.81 -19.30
CA GLU A 403 -11.89 -1.02 -20.74
C GLU A 403 -10.68 -0.55 -21.55
N ARG A 404 -10.11 0.62 -21.23
CA ARG A 404 -8.85 1.09 -21.86
C ARG A 404 -7.64 0.22 -21.51
N SER A 405 -7.53 -0.23 -20.26
CA SER A 405 -6.45 -1.14 -19.82
C SER A 405 -6.59 -2.55 -20.40
N LEU A 406 -7.83 -2.97 -20.69
CA LEU A 406 -8.18 -4.21 -21.37
C LEU A 406 -7.94 -4.08 -22.88
N LYS A 407 -8.13 -2.90 -23.47
CA LYS A 407 -7.83 -2.64 -24.89
C LYS A 407 -6.35 -2.76 -25.25
N GLY A 408 -5.47 -2.71 -24.25
CA GLY A 408 -4.03 -2.94 -24.40
C GLY A 408 -3.58 -4.37 -24.05
N LYS A 409 -4.49 -5.26 -23.64
CA LYS A 409 -4.23 -6.69 -23.44
C LYS A 409 -5.07 -7.45 -24.45
N THR A 410 -4.40 -8.01 -25.46
CA THR A 410 -4.99 -8.99 -26.38
C THR A 410 -5.80 -9.99 -25.57
N ASP A 411 -7.04 -10.32 -25.99
CA ASP A 411 -7.85 -11.30 -25.28
C ASP A 411 -7.00 -12.58 -25.15
N PRO A 412 -6.80 -13.14 -23.93
CA PRO A 412 -6.01 -14.35 -23.78
C PRO A 412 -6.59 -15.54 -24.58
N VAL A 413 -7.83 -15.42 -25.09
CA VAL A 413 -8.47 -16.36 -26.03
C VAL A 413 -8.17 -16.06 -27.50
N GLU A 414 -7.85 -14.81 -27.89
CA GLU A 414 -7.69 -14.37 -29.30
C GLU A 414 -6.55 -15.08 -30.04
N ASN A 415 -5.55 -15.61 -29.31
CA ASN A 415 -4.39 -16.29 -29.87
C ASN A 415 -4.43 -17.81 -29.66
N LEU A 416 -5.53 -18.37 -29.14
CA LEU A 416 -5.68 -19.81 -28.99
C LEU A 416 -6.04 -20.44 -30.33
N ASP A 417 -5.41 -21.56 -30.66
CA ASP A 417 -5.84 -22.39 -31.79
C ASP A 417 -7.17 -23.11 -31.48
N ASP A 418 -7.77 -23.74 -32.49
CA ASP A 418 -9.07 -24.44 -32.35
C ASP A 418 -9.05 -25.49 -31.22
N ALA A 419 -7.92 -26.16 -30.97
CA ALA A 419 -7.81 -27.18 -29.94
C ALA A 419 -7.70 -26.55 -28.54
N GLN A 420 -6.93 -25.48 -28.42
CA GLN A 420 -6.77 -24.68 -27.21
C GLN A 420 -8.09 -23.98 -26.84
N GLN A 421 -8.84 -23.48 -27.81
CA GLN A 421 -10.13 -22.84 -27.60
C GLN A 421 -11.19 -23.82 -27.08
N ASN A 422 -11.26 -25.04 -27.64
CA ASN A 422 -12.14 -26.09 -27.14
C ASN A 422 -11.81 -26.50 -25.68
N ARG A 423 -10.51 -26.54 -25.32
CA ARG A 423 -10.10 -26.80 -23.94
C ARG A 423 -10.46 -25.63 -23.01
N PHE A 424 -10.24 -24.39 -23.46
CA PHE A 424 -10.64 -23.19 -22.73
C PHE A 424 -12.14 -23.21 -22.42
N GLU A 425 -13.00 -23.51 -23.40
CA GLU A 425 -14.45 -23.60 -23.20
C GLU A 425 -14.81 -24.69 -22.19
N ARG A 426 -14.19 -25.88 -22.30
CA ARG A 426 -14.39 -26.96 -21.31
C ARG A 426 -13.97 -26.52 -19.91
N TYR A 427 -12.81 -25.88 -19.78
CA TYR A 427 -12.29 -25.41 -18.49
C TYR A 427 -13.14 -24.30 -17.87
N HIS A 428 -13.58 -23.34 -18.66
CA HIS A 428 -14.38 -22.23 -18.18
C HIS A 428 -15.84 -22.64 -17.90
N GLU A 429 -16.49 -23.31 -18.85
CA GLU A 429 -17.92 -23.59 -18.80
C GLU A 429 -18.26 -24.89 -18.06
N ALA A 430 -17.52 -25.97 -18.30
CA ALA A 430 -17.82 -27.28 -17.70
C ALA A 430 -17.14 -27.46 -16.33
N LEU A 431 -15.90 -26.97 -16.16
CA LEU A 431 -15.17 -27.07 -14.90
C LEU A 431 -15.30 -25.82 -14.01
N GLY A 432 -15.90 -24.75 -14.52
CA GLY A 432 -16.21 -23.54 -13.76
C GLY A 432 -14.98 -22.73 -13.32
N LEU A 433 -13.89 -22.77 -14.10
CA LEU A 433 -12.67 -21.99 -13.85
C LEU A 433 -12.86 -20.52 -14.24
N SER A 434 -12.06 -19.61 -13.68
CA SER A 434 -12.06 -18.21 -14.12
C SER A 434 -11.56 -18.12 -15.58
N ARG A 435 -11.95 -17.07 -16.33
CA ARG A 435 -11.49 -16.91 -17.72
C ARG A 435 -9.96 -16.85 -17.82
N ASN A 436 -9.29 -16.22 -16.85
CA ASN A 436 -7.84 -16.10 -16.87
C ASN A 436 -7.16 -17.46 -16.59
N ASP A 437 -7.63 -18.21 -15.60
CA ASP A 437 -7.04 -19.53 -15.29
C ASP A 437 -7.31 -20.52 -16.42
N ALA A 438 -8.53 -20.52 -16.97
CA ALA A 438 -8.89 -21.35 -18.10
C ALA A 438 -8.04 -21.06 -19.33
N ALA A 439 -7.80 -19.78 -19.65
CA ALA A 439 -6.99 -19.40 -20.82
C ALA A 439 -5.50 -19.70 -20.60
N THR A 440 -5.00 -19.47 -19.40
CA THR A 440 -3.60 -19.77 -19.03
C THR A 440 -3.30 -21.26 -19.13
N ILE A 441 -4.18 -22.11 -18.56
CA ILE A 441 -4.00 -23.57 -18.61
C ILE A 441 -4.21 -24.08 -20.03
N ALA A 442 -5.23 -23.59 -20.76
CA ALA A 442 -5.54 -24.07 -22.10
C ALA A 442 -4.50 -23.69 -23.16
N GLY A 443 -3.82 -22.55 -22.98
CA GLY A 443 -2.86 -21.98 -23.93
C GLY A 443 -1.54 -22.72 -24.06
N GLU A 444 -1.21 -23.61 -23.13
CA GLU A 444 -0.03 -24.47 -23.21
C GLU A 444 -0.45 -25.94 -23.20
N ASP A 445 -0.24 -26.66 -24.30
CA ASP A 445 -0.66 -28.06 -24.45
C ASP A 445 -0.12 -28.97 -23.34
N ALA A 446 1.14 -28.77 -22.95
CA ALA A 446 1.77 -29.57 -21.91
C ALA A 446 1.14 -29.30 -20.53
N LEU A 447 0.88 -28.03 -20.21
CA LEU A 447 0.25 -27.61 -18.97
C LEU A 447 -1.22 -28.08 -18.89
N ALA A 448 -1.97 -27.96 -19.99
CA ALA A 448 -3.33 -28.49 -20.11
C ALA A 448 -3.36 -30.01 -19.91
N GLY A 449 -2.43 -30.74 -20.54
CA GLY A 449 -2.31 -32.19 -20.39
C GLY A 449 -1.95 -32.60 -18.96
N PHE A 450 -1.07 -31.83 -18.30
CA PHE A 450 -0.71 -32.05 -16.89
C PHE A 450 -1.89 -31.79 -15.96
N PHE A 451 -2.64 -30.71 -16.19
CA PHE A 451 -3.84 -30.36 -15.42
C PHE A 451 -4.96 -31.41 -15.61
N ASP A 452 -5.22 -31.84 -16.85
CA ASP A 452 -6.19 -32.90 -17.14
C ASP A 452 -5.80 -34.22 -16.47
N ALA A 453 -4.53 -34.61 -16.55
CA ALA A 453 -4.04 -35.80 -15.88
C ALA A 453 -4.13 -35.68 -14.36
N ALA A 454 -3.88 -34.50 -13.79
CA ALA A 454 -4.05 -34.26 -12.36
C ALA A 454 -5.52 -34.39 -11.94
N LEU A 455 -6.47 -33.94 -12.78
CA LEU A 455 -7.91 -34.11 -12.55
C LEU A 455 -8.35 -35.58 -12.52
N GLU A 456 -7.69 -36.46 -13.29
CA GLU A 456 -7.95 -37.90 -13.24
C GLU A 456 -7.57 -38.51 -11.87
N HIS A 457 -6.59 -37.91 -11.18
CA HIS A 457 -6.13 -38.35 -9.87
C HIS A 457 -6.86 -37.66 -8.70
N TYR A 458 -7.36 -36.43 -8.90
CA TYR A 458 -8.18 -35.71 -7.93
C TYR A 458 -9.24 -34.83 -8.62
N ASP A 459 -10.51 -35.22 -8.54
CA ASP A 459 -11.63 -34.52 -9.19
C ASP A 459 -12.01 -33.21 -8.44
N ALA A 460 -11.09 -32.24 -8.46
CA ALA A 460 -11.24 -30.93 -7.83
C ALA A 460 -10.71 -29.83 -8.77
N PRO A 461 -11.50 -29.41 -9.78
CA PRO A 461 -11.04 -28.50 -10.82
C PRO A 461 -10.53 -27.16 -10.32
N LYS A 462 -11.22 -26.54 -9.37
CA LYS A 462 -10.85 -25.21 -8.85
C LYS A 462 -9.59 -25.25 -7.98
N PRO A 463 -9.45 -26.16 -6.99
CA PRO A 463 -8.20 -26.32 -6.25
C PRO A 463 -7.00 -26.62 -7.14
N LEU A 464 -7.15 -27.57 -8.08
CA LEU A 464 -6.08 -27.91 -9.02
C LEU A 464 -5.69 -26.74 -9.92
N ALA A 465 -6.66 -25.98 -10.43
CA ALA A 465 -6.38 -24.85 -11.32
C ALA A 465 -5.68 -23.72 -10.58
N ASN A 466 -6.12 -23.41 -9.36
CA ASN A 466 -5.47 -22.43 -8.49
C ASN A 466 -4.00 -22.79 -8.26
N TRP A 467 -3.73 -24.02 -7.82
CA TRP A 467 -2.35 -24.51 -7.63
C TRP A 467 -1.55 -24.57 -8.94
N THR A 468 -2.20 -24.86 -10.07
CA THR A 468 -1.53 -24.90 -11.39
C THR A 468 -1.06 -23.51 -11.82
N VAL A 469 -1.89 -22.48 -11.63
CA VAL A 469 -1.60 -21.12 -12.06
C VAL A 469 -0.67 -20.38 -11.09
N ASN A 470 -0.87 -20.56 -9.78
CA ASN A 470 -0.14 -19.79 -8.78
C ASN A 470 1.18 -20.45 -8.34
N GLU A 471 1.17 -21.76 -8.11
CA GLU A 471 2.35 -22.48 -7.59
C GLU A 471 3.15 -23.16 -8.70
N LEU A 472 2.49 -23.98 -9.53
CA LEU A 472 3.15 -24.78 -10.56
C LEU A 472 3.78 -23.90 -11.65
N LEU A 473 3.01 -22.96 -12.22
CA LEU A 473 3.51 -22.05 -13.24
C LEU A 473 4.68 -21.19 -12.73
N GLY A 474 4.60 -20.74 -11.46
CA GLY A 474 5.68 -20.01 -10.80
C GLY A 474 6.97 -20.84 -10.64
N ALA A 475 6.84 -22.15 -10.39
CA ALA A 475 7.97 -23.06 -10.26
C ALA A 475 8.65 -23.42 -11.60
N LEU A 476 7.94 -23.29 -12.73
CA LEU A 476 8.43 -23.70 -14.05
C LEU A 476 9.49 -22.76 -14.62
N LYS A 477 9.40 -21.44 -14.44
CA LYS A 477 10.34 -20.46 -15.05
C LYS A 477 10.50 -20.74 -16.56
N ASP A 478 11.69 -21.11 -17.03
CA ASP A 478 12.00 -21.46 -18.43
C ASP A 478 11.84 -22.98 -18.73
N ARG A 479 11.32 -23.76 -17.79
CA ARG A 479 11.07 -25.21 -17.91
C ARG A 479 9.62 -25.49 -18.28
N THR A 480 9.36 -26.71 -18.73
CA THR A 480 8.01 -27.24 -18.94
C THR A 480 7.62 -28.19 -17.82
N VAL A 481 6.32 -28.52 -17.71
CA VAL A 481 5.85 -29.55 -16.77
C VAL A 481 6.49 -30.93 -16.99
N ALA A 482 7.05 -31.19 -18.18
CA ALA A 482 7.79 -32.42 -18.45
C ALA A 482 9.17 -32.47 -17.76
N ASP A 483 9.70 -31.32 -17.32
CA ASP A 483 10.99 -31.19 -16.65
C ASP A 483 10.87 -31.25 -15.12
N LEU A 484 9.66 -31.42 -14.58
CA LEU A 484 9.44 -31.57 -13.14
C LEU A 484 9.90 -32.96 -12.67
N PRO A 485 10.54 -33.07 -11.49
CA PRO A 485 10.91 -34.36 -10.91
C PRO A 485 9.70 -35.12 -10.33
N PHE A 486 8.49 -34.59 -10.49
CA PHE A 486 7.22 -35.20 -10.09
C PHE A 486 6.17 -35.06 -11.20
N GLY A 487 5.22 -36.00 -11.25
CA GLY A 487 4.16 -36.02 -12.27
C GLY A 487 2.80 -35.52 -11.76
N PRO A 488 1.77 -35.52 -12.62
CA PRO A 488 0.41 -35.09 -12.28
C PRO A 488 -0.20 -35.82 -11.07
N GLU A 489 0.14 -37.10 -10.89
CA GLU A 489 -0.30 -37.90 -9.73
C GLU A 489 0.20 -37.33 -8.40
N ALA A 490 1.50 -37.00 -8.32
CA ALA A 490 2.09 -36.41 -7.13
C ALA A 490 1.58 -34.99 -6.90
N PHE A 491 1.38 -34.21 -7.97
CA PHE A 491 0.78 -32.88 -7.86
C PHE A 491 -0.67 -32.93 -7.36
N ALA A 492 -1.49 -33.80 -7.93
CA ALA A 492 -2.86 -34.02 -7.50
C ALA A 492 -2.94 -34.56 -6.07
N SER A 493 -2.00 -35.44 -5.69
CA SER A 493 -1.90 -35.91 -4.32
C SER A 493 -1.57 -34.77 -3.35
N LEU A 494 -0.61 -33.90 -3.66
CA LEU A 494 -0.34 -32.71 -2.84
C LEU A 494 -1.58 -31.83 -2.71
N VAL A 495 -2.21 -31.45 -3.82
CA VAL A 495 -3.41 -30.58 -3.81
C VAL A 495 -4.53 -31.24 -3.01
N ARG A 496 -4.70 -32.57 -3.13
CA ARG A 496 -5.65 -33.33 -2.31
C ARG A 496 -5.30 -33.27 -0.83
N LEU A 497 -4.04 -33.41 -0.43
CA LEU A 497 -3.63 -33.33 0.97
C LEU A 497 -3.95 -31.96 1.58
N VAL A 498 -3.88 -30.89 0.79
CA VAL A 498 -4.29 -29.54 1.20
C VAL A 498 -5.81 -29.41 1.24
N ASP A 499 -6.49 -29.77 0.15
CA ASP A 499 -7.94 -29.58 -0.01
C ASP A 499 -8.76 -30.49 0.92
N THR A 500 -8.17 -31.59 1.40
CA THR A 500 -8.76 -32.48 2.41
C THR A 500 -8.25 -32.22 3.83
N ASP A 501 -7.56 -31.09 4.05
CA ASP A 501 -7.02 -30.66 5.34
C ASP A 501 -6.06 -31.68 5.99
N VAL A 502 -5.43 -32.59 5.22
CA VAL A 502 -4.43 -33.53 5.73
C VAL A 502 -3.12 -32.81 6.05
N ILE A 503 -2.82 -31.71 5.39
CA ILE A 503 -1.70 -30.81 5.72
C ILE A 503 -2.19 -29.36 5.71
N SER A 504 -1.52 -28.46 6.42
CA SER A 504 -1.81 -27.03 6.36
C SER A 504 -1.24 -26.39 5.10
N THR A 505 -1.67 -25.18 4.75
CA THR A 505 -1.10 -24.40 3.62
C THR A 505 0.42 -24.27 3.75
N ARG A 506 0.92 -24.03 4.96
CA ARG A 506 2.35 -23.98 5.24
C ARG A 506 3.06 -25.32 5.00
N GLY A 507 2.45 -26.42 5.45
CA GLY A 507 2.96 -27.77 5.17
C GLY A 507 2.95 -28.07 3.66
N ALA A 508 2.00 -27.52 2.92
CA ALA A 508 1.93 -27.65 1.47
C ALA A 508 3.09 -26.95 0.76
N ASP A 509 3.48 -25.75 1.20
CA ASP A 509 4.63 -25.01 0.64
C ASP A 509 5.94 -25.78 0.84
N GLU A 510 6.11 -26.40 2.01
CA GLU A 510 7.27 -27.24 2.32
C GLU A 510 7.30 -28.49 1.42
N VAL A 511 6.16 -29.19 1.29
CA VAL A 511 6.05 -30.38 0.44
C VAL A 511 6.24 -30.02 -1.03
N PHE A 512 5.66 -28.92 -1.50
CA PHE A 512 5.80 -28.45 -2.88
C PHE A 512 7.25 -28.07 -3.19
N THR A 513 7.92 -27.37 -2.27
CA THR A 513 9.33 -27.00 -2.39
C THR A 513 10.22 -28.24 -2.51
N GLU A 514 9.96 -29.27 -1.71
CA GLU A 514 10.71 -30.52 -1.74
C GLU A 514 10.41 -31.33 -3.01
N LEU A 515 9.15 -31.42 -3.42
CA LEU A 515 8.75 -32.01 -4.69
C LEU A 515 9.46 -31.33 -5.87
N VAL A 516 9.54 -30.00 -5.92
CA VAL A 516 10.22 -29.27 -7.01
C VAL A 516 11.73 -29.56 -7.05
N LYS A 517 12.35 -29.79 -5.89
CA LYS A 517 13.80 -30.05 -5.78
C LYS A 517 14.16 -31.51 -6.07
N ASN A 518 13.47 -32.44 -5.45
CA ASN A 518 13.88 -33.84 -5.35
C ASN A 518 12.82 -34.82 -5.88
N GLY A 519 11.62 -34.34 -6.20
CA GLY A 519 10.49 -35.20 -6.58
C GLY A 519 10.01 -36.05 -5.41
N GLY A 520 9.39 -37.19 -5.72
CA GLY A 520 8.94 -38.15 -4.70
C GLY A 520 7.43 -38.12 -4.44
N SER A 521 7.04 -38.78 -3.35
CA SER A 521 5.63 -38.86 -2.93
C SER A 521 5.33 -37.73 -1.95
N PRO A 522 4.29 -36.91 -2.20
CA PRO A 522 3.84 -35.90 -1.24
C PRO A 522 3.58 -36.50 0.13
N GLU A 523 2.90 -37.66 0.20
CA GLU A 523 2.66 -38.36 1.47
C GLU A 523 3.94 -38.75 2.20
N ALA A 524 4.97 -39.20 1.47
CA ALA A 524 6.25 -39.56 2.09
C ALA A 524 6.99 -38.32 2.64
N ILE A 525 6.94 -37.19 1.93
CA ILE A 525 7.53 -35.92 2.38
C ILE A 525 6.77 -35.41 3.62
N VAL A 526 5.43 -35.53 3.60
CA VAL A 526 4.60 -35.20 4.75
C VAL A 526 4.95 -36.05 5.98
N ASP A 527 5.20 -37.35 5.80
CA ASP A 527 5.60 -38.25 6.88
C ASP A 527 7.05 -37.99 7.35
N GLU A 528 7.99 -37.70 6.45
CA GLU A 528 9.39 -37.43 6.78
C GLU A 528 9.57 -36.12 7.56
N HIS A 529 8.76 -35.12 7.25
CA HIS A 529 8.81 -33.81 7.87
C HIS A 529 7.77 -33.62 8.99
N ASP A 530 7.05 -34.68 9.40
CA ASP A 530 6.01 -34.66 10.42
C ASP A 530 4.92 -33.57 10.18
N LEU A 531 4.51 -33.40 8.92
CA LEU A 531 3.60 -32.32 8.47
C LEU A 531 2.11 -32.70 8.48
N ARG A 532 1.76 -33.95 8.85
CA ARG A 532 0.36 -34.39 8.90
C ARG A 532 -0.42 -33.59 9.92
N GLN A 533 -1.58 -33.08 9.52
CA GLN A 533 -2.47 -32.46 10.46
C GLN A 533 -2.90 -33.47 11.54
N VAL A 534 -2.78 -33.07 12.80
CA VAL A 534 -3.30 -33.80 13.94
C VAL A 534 -4.78 -33.49 14.05
N ASP A 535 -5.61 -34.48 13.71
CA ASP A 535 -7.07 -34.43 13.70
C ASP A 535 -7.71 -35.29 14.83
N ASP A 536 -6.88 -35.84 15.72
CA ASP A 536 -7.32 -36.57 16.91
C ASP A 536 -7.28 -35.68 18.15
N THR A 537 -8.47 -35.49 18.73
CA THR A 537 -8.68 -34.74 19.96
C THR A 537 -7.90 -35.30 21.15
N GLU A 538 -7.74 -36.63 21.26
CA GLU A 538 -6.95 -37.23 22.34
C GLU A 538 -5.44 -37.01 22.14
N ALA A 539 -4.98 -36.96 20.89
CA ALA A 539 -3.58 -36.69 20.57
C ALA A 539 -3.19 -35.22 20.75
N LEU A 540 -4.11 -34.28 20.48
CA LEU A 540 -3.91 -32.84 20.71
C LEU A 540 -4.09 -32.42 22.17
N ARG A 541 -4.83 -33.18 22.98
CA ARG A 541 -5.14 -32.81 24.38
C ARG A 541 -3.89 -32.62 25.25
N PRO A 542 -2.83 -33.45 25.17
CA PRO A 542 -1.59 -33.20 25.88
C PRO A 542 -0.94 -31.88 25.49
N THR A 543 -0.88 -31.56 24.20
CA THR A 543 -0.29 -30.31 23.69
C THR A 543 -1.13 -29.10 24.08
N VAL A 544 -2.46 -29.19 23.94
CA VAL A 544 -3.39 -28.16 24.41
C VAL A 544 -3.23 -27.95 25.92
N ARG A 545 -3.22 -29.02 26.73
CA ARG A 545 -3.01 -28.90 28.17
C ARG A 545 -1.65 -28.33 28.52
N ALA A 546 -0.59 -28.76 27.84
CA ALA A 546 0.73 -28.17 28.03
C ALA A 546 0.73 -26.67 27.73
N VAL A 547 0.11 -26.26 26.61
CA VAL A 547 -0.06 -24.84 26.26
C VAL A 547 -0.87 -24.09 27.31
N LEU A 548 -1.96 -24.67 27.83
CA LEU A 548 -2.78 -24.03 28.88
C LEU A 548 -2.05 -23.98 30.23
N ASP A 549 -1.36 -25.05 30.60
CA ASP A 549 -0.58 -25.18 31.84
C ASP A 549 0.64 -24.25 31.83
N ASP A 550 1.24 -24.03 30.66
CA ASP A 550 2.32 -23.05 30.46
C ASP A 550 1.81 -21.59 30.48
N HIS A 551 0.48 -21.40 30.42
CA HIS A 551 -0.15 -20.08 30.36
C HIS A 551 -1.34 -19.94 31.35
N PRO A 552 -1.12 -20.20 32.66
CA PRO A 552 -2.21 -20.28 33.64
C PRO A 552 -2.89 -18.93 33.92
N ASP A 553 -2.17 -17.81 33.74
CA ASP A 553 -2.72 -16.46 33.90
C ASP A 553 -3.70 -16.11 32.78
N GLU A 554 -3.36 -16.48 31.53
CA GLU A 554 -4.25 -16.33 30.39
C GLU A 554 -5.47 -17.25 30.52
N VAL A 555 -5.31 -18.45 31.11
CA VAL A 555 -6.42 -19.38 31.39
C VAL A 555 -7.38 -18.75 32.40
N ALA A 556 -6.84 -18.20 33.49
CA ALA A 556 -7.63 -17.52 34.52
C ALA A 556 -8.40 -16.31 33.94
N ARG A 557 -7.76 -15.52 33.08
CA ARG A 557 -8.39 -14.36 32.42
C ARG A 557 -9.45 -14.76 31.40
N TYR A 558 -9.24 -15.89 30.70
CA TYR A 558 -10.24 -16.46 29.82
C TYR A 558 -11.47 -16.93 30.62
N ARG A 559 -11.26 -17.61 31.75
CA ARG A 559 -12.33 -18.05 32.67
C ARG A 559 -13.09 -16.88 33.31
N ASP A 560 -12.41 -15.77 33.59
CA ASP A 560 -13.02 -14.53 34.11
C ASP A 560 -13.75 -13.69 33.03
N GLY A 561 -13.99 -14.28 31.85
CA GLY A 561 -14.88 -13.71 30.82
C GLY A 561 -14.19 -13.09 29.61
N LYS A 562 -12.85 -13.06 29.54
CA LYS A 562 -12.10 -12.56 28.38
C LYS A 562 -11.95 -13.63 27.29
N LYS A 563 -13.08 -14.06 26.72
CA LYS A 563 -13.18 -15.19 25.77
C LYS A 563 -12.41 -15.03 24.45
N SER A 564 -11.95 -13.82 24.09
CA SER A 564 -11.09 -13.60 22.92
C SER A 564 -9.69 -14.19 23.05
N LEU A 565 -9.25 -14.57 24.25
CA LEU A 565 -7.96 -15.24 24.48
C LEU A 565 -7.87 -16.63 23.84
N VAL A 566 -8.99 -17.21 23.38
CA VAL A 566 -8.96 -18.49 22.65
C VAL A 566 -8.07 -18.43 21.39
N GLY A 567 -7.96 -17.27 20.74
CA GLY A 567 -7.11 -17.08 19.56
C GLY A 567 -5.62 -17.03 19.90
N PHE A 568 -5.27 -16.57 21.10
CA PHE A 568 -3.91 -16.62 21.61
C PHE A 568 -3.48 -18.07 21.84
N PHE A 569 -4.28 -18.85 22.56
CA PHE A 569 -3.98 -20.26 22.76
C PHE A 569 -4.00 -21.06 21.47
N MET A 570 -4.88 -20.72 20.52
CA MET A 570 -4.88 -21.29 19.18
C MET A 570 -3.50 -21.11 18.51
N GLY A 571 -2.96 -19.89 18.50
CA GLY A 571 -1.63 -19.63 17.93
C GLY A 571 -0.53 -20.45 18.60
N GLN A 572 -0.55 -20.56 19.95
CA GLN A 572 0.43 -21.37 20.67
C GLN A 572 0.32 -22.87 20.35
N VAL A 573 -0.90 -23.40 20.21
CA VAL A 573 -1.11 -24.80 19.79
C VAL A 573 -0.65 -25.04 18.35
N MET A 574 -0.89 -24.08 17.45
CA MET A 574 -0.40 -24.17 16.07
C MET A 574 1.13 -24.14 16.01
N ASP A 575 1.78 -23.27 16.79
CA ASP A 575 3.25 -23.19 16.84
C ASP A 575 3.89 -24.45 17.44
N GLU A 576 3.37 -24.96 18.56
CA GLU A 576 3.91 -26.15 19.23
C GLU A 576 3.76 -27.43 18.37
N THR A 577 2.81 -27.41 17.43
CA THR A 577 2.59 -28.51 16.48
C THR A 577 3.22 -28.24 15.11
N ASN A 578 4.04 -27.20 14.94
CA ASN A 578 4.60 -26.79 13.64
C ASN A 578 3.54 -26.60 12.54
N GLY A 579 2.33 -26.16 12.92
CA GLY A 579 1.20 -25.97 12.02
C GLY A 579 0.46 -27.26 11.66
N ALA A 580 0.76 -28.37 12.34
CA ALA A 580 0.04 -29.62 12.19
C ALA A 580 -1.29 -29.66 12.95
N ALA A 581 -1.53 -28.87 14.00
CA ALA A 581 -2.83 -28.93 14.66
C ALA A 581 -3.97 -28.52 13.71
N ASN A 582 -5.04 -29.33 13.64
CA ASN A 582 -6.24 -28.90 12.90
C ASN A 582 -6.85 -27.65 13.58
N PRO A 583 -6.96 -26.49 12.89
CA PRO A 583 -7.35 -25.24 13.53
C PRO A 583 -8.76 -25.24 14.11
N LYS A 584 -9.65 -26.10 13.61
CA LYS A 584 -11.02 -26.20 14.13
C LYS A 584 -11.04 -27.05 15.40
N LEU A 585 -10.39 -28.22 15.34
CA LEU A 585 -10.36 -29.16 16.46
C LEU A 585 -9.56 -28.63 17.65
N ALA A 586 -8.41 -28.01 17.39
CA ALA A 586 -7.63 -27.32 18.43
C ALA A 586 -8.47 -26.25 19.14
N ARG A 587 -9.41 -25.61 18.42
CA ARG A 587 -10.26 -24.53 18.98
C ARG A 587 -11.31 -25.10 19.89
N GLU A 588 -11.98 -26.15 19.44
CA GLU A 588 -13.00 -26.87 20.20
C GLU A 588 -12.39 -27.45 21.48
N LEU A 589 -11.22 -28.09 21.38
CA LEU A 589 -10.51 -28.68 22.51
C LEU A 589 -9.98 -27.63 23.49
N LEU A 590 -9.46 -26.51 22.98
CA LEU A 590 -9.07 -25.37 23.81
C LEU A 590 -10.28 -24.81 24.58
N GLN A 591 -11.43 -24.67 23.94
CA GLN A 591 -12.64 -24.21 24.62
C GLN A 591 -13.09 -25.19 25.69
N GLU A 592 -13.09 -26.50 25.39
CA GLU A 592 -13.44 -27.55 26.35
C GLU A 592 -12.54 -27.52 27.60
N GLU A 593 -11.22 -27.48 27.43
CA GLU A 593 -10.26 -27.49 28.55
C GLU A 593 -10.21 -26.17 29.31
N LEU A 594 -10.46 -25.03 28.64
CA LEU A 594 -10.53 -23.72 29.27
C LEU A 594 -11.83 -23.51 30.06
N ASP A 595 -12.93 -24.11 29.63
CA ASP A 595 -14.25 -23.99 30.27
C ASP A 595 -14.54 -25.10 31.30
N ALA A 596 -13.77 -26.19 31.30
CA ALA A 596 -13.70 -27.18 32.37
C ALA A 596 -13.06 -26.59 33.65
#